data_AF-A0AAE6ZUG3-F1
#
_entry.id   AF-A0AAE6ZUG3-F1
#
_cell.length_a   1.000
_cell.length_b   1.000
_cell.length_c   1.000
_cell.angle_alpha   90.00
_cell.angle_beta   90.00
_cell.angle_gamma   90.00
#
_symmetry.space_group_name_H-M   'P 1'
#
loop_
_entity.id
_entity.type
_entity.pdbx_description
1 polymer ?
#
loop_
_entity_poly.entity_id
_entity_poly.type
_entity_poly.pdbx_seq_one_letter_code
_entity_poly.pdbx_strand_id
1 'polypeptide(L)'
;MSDEYVDDGSDDISNSLAAECTGTVGMPDDAAADGPLYESMASAVEAYDEHEALKDREPEELVEEDEQPRKGSGKVPLGALREERAKRQQLQQQLDAQAQQLAIYQQQLAQFQQYQQQLAQTQQQQAQLEPEIDPEIDPVGFIRAKEKQFTEQLQNVQYQQQYQQAVVQLQQEQQQLAPVVAQAEEAFAESVGVENYRAAFEAVHQTIQANMRQQHPNASPQEMALIEQTVNVAFVRRCQAEGINPAEHIYNRAIEMGLVSAVPGQRVPGTRLPPKAPTSLSTLSANGRAPDQRGAYKAGDIANLSNDEFNRLFESMRDTQRPAV
;
A
#
# COMPACT_ATOMS: atom_id res chain seq x y z
N MET A 1 2.40 48.12 7.65
CA MET A 1 1.36 47.13 7.99
C MET A 1 1.43 46.10 6.90
N SER A 2 2.03 44.97 7.24
CA SER A 2 2.44 43.91 6.32
C SER A 2 1.30 42.90 6.26
N ASP A 3 0.77 42.63 5.07
CA ASP A 3 -0.19 41.56 4.85
C ASP A 3 0.54 40.22 4.91
N GLU A 4 0.30 39.46 5.99
CA GLU A 4 0.65 38.06 6.12
C GLU A 4 -0.34 37.23 5.29
N TYR A 5 0.13 36.69 4.16
CA TYR A 5 -0.55 35.63 3.44
C TYR A 5 -0.47 34.37 4.30
N VAL A 6 -1.62 33.95 4.85
CA VAL A 6 -1.81 32.63 5.43
C VAL A 6 -1.94 31.66 4.27
N ASP A 7 -0.91 30.85 4.10
CA ASP A 7 -0.89 29.68 3.22
C ASP A 7 -1.84 28.63 3.78
N ASP A 8 -3.07 28.59 3.24
CA ASP A 8 -4.11 27.65 3.61
C ASP A 8 -3.80 26.33 2.90
N GLY A 9 -3.08 25.42 3.59
CA GLY A 9 -2.62 24.10 3.12
C GLY A 9 -3.73 23.09 2.78
N SER A 10 -4.76 23.57 2.10
CA SER A 10 -5.90 22.82 1.56
C SER A 10 -5.69 22.41 0.10
N ASP A 11 -4.55 22.77 -0.49
CA ASP A 11 -4.15 22.26 -1.79
C ASP A 11 -3.87 20.74 -1.69
N ASP A 12 -4.70 19.98 -2.41
CA ASP A 12 -4.27 18.75 -3.08
C ASP A 12 -4.25 17.41 -2.34
N ILE A 13 -5.26 17.17 -1.50
CA ILE A 13 -5.63 15.79 -1.11
C ILE A 13 -6.10 14.99 -2.34
N SER A 14 -6.78 15.65 -3.29
CA SER A 14 -7.25 15.01 -4.53
C SER A 14 -6.14 14.78 -5.55
N ASN A 15 -5.20 15.73 -5.69
CA ASN A 15 -4.08 15.57 -6.62
C ASN A 15 -2.99 14.62 -6.07
N SER A 16 -2.76 14.56 -4.75
CA SER A 16 -1.81 13.58 -4.18
C SER A 16 -2.27 12.14 -4.37
N LEU A 17 -3.56 11.87 -4.22
CA LEU A 17 -4.13 10.53 -4.39
C LEU A 17 -4.21 10.11 -5.86
N ALA A 18 -4.48 11.06 -6.76
CA ALA A 18 -4.40 10.84 -8.21
C ALA A 18 -2.95 10.57 -8.65
N ALA A 19 -1.98 11.36 -8.15
CA ALA A 19 -0.57 11.22 -8.50
C ALA A 19 0.05 9.89 -8.00
N GLU A 20 -0.38 9.40 -6.84
CA GLU A 20 0.05 8.09 -6.32
C GLU A 20 -0.55 6.92 -7.11
N CYS A 21 -1.77 7.07 -7.62
CA CYS A 21 -2.39 6.07 -8.50
C CYS A 21 -1.77 6.03 -9.90
N THR A 22 -1.32 7.18 -10.44
CA THR A 22 -0.70 7.28 -11.78
C THR A 22 0.83 7.21 -11.78
N GLY A 23 1.47 7.14 -10.60
CA GLY A 23 2.93 7.06 -10.48
C GLY A 23 3.67 8.37 -10.79
N THR A 24 3.00 9.52 -10.70
CA THR A 24 3.58 10.85 -10.99
C THR A 24 4.12 11.56 -9.73
N VAL A 25 4.16 10.87 -8.59
CA VAL A 25 4.74 11.38 -7.34
C VAL A 25 6.23 11.70 -7.54
N GLY A 26 6.57 12.99 -7.53
CA GLY A 26 7.94 13.48 -7.65
C GLY A 26 8.23 14.39 -8.86
N MET A 27 7.25 14.71 -9.71
CA MET A 27 7.40 15.83 -10.62
C MET A 27 7.17 17.16 -9.86
N PRO A 28 8.16 18.07 -9.84
CA PRO A 28 7.97 19.38 -9.24
C PRO A 28 6.96 20.17 -10.08
N ASP A 29 5.89 20.64 -9.45
CA ASP A 29 4.88 21.52 -10.06
C ASP A 29 5.40 22.97 -10.26
N ASP A 30 6.60 23.24 -9.76
CA ASP A 30 7.25 24.54 -9.82
C ASP A 30 8.01 24.70 -11.15
N ALA A 31 7.28 24.58 -12.25
CA ALA A 31 7.74 25.05 -13.56
C ALA A 31 7.57 26.57 -13.61
N ALA A 32 8.47 27.29 -12.93
CA ALA A 32 8.62 28.73 -13.15
C ALA A 32 8.77 28.98 -14.66
N ALA A 33 7.90 29.83 -15.20
CA ALA A 33 7.69 30.08 -16.63
C ALA A 33 8.89 30.63 -17.42
N ASP A 34 10.09 30.64 -16.85
CA ASP A 34 11.33 31.21 -17.41
C ASP A 34 12.56 30.29 -17.29
N GLY A 35 12.37 29.03 -16.87
CA GLY A 35 13.44 28.02 -16.87
C GLY A 35 13.69 27.45 -18.27
N PRO A 36 14.95 27.17 -18.67
CA PRO A 36 15.24 26.57 -19.97
C PRO A 36 14.57 25.20 -20.04
N LEU A 37 13.53 25.11 -20.89
CA LEU A 37 12.81 23.87 -21.16
C LEU A 37 13.83 22.80 -21.56
N TYR A 38 13.80 21.68 -20.82
CA TYR A 38 14.64 20.52 -21.11
C TYR A 38 14.40 20.07 -22.56
N GLU A 39 15.49 19.93 -23.32
CA GLU A 39 15.52 19.54 -24.74
C GLU A 39 14.77 18.22 -25.02
N SER A 40 14.59 17.38 -23.98
CA SER A 40 13.80 16.15 -24.03
C SER A 40 12.28 16.37 -24.12
N MET A 41 11.74 17.49 -23.62
CA MET A 41 10.31 17.81 -23.77
C MET A 41 10.01 18.40 -25.15
N ALA A 42 10.91 19.23 -25.70
CA ALA A 42 10.77 19.73 -27.07
C ALA A 42 10.77 18.57 -28.08
N SER A 43 11.68 17.60 -27.90
CA SER A 43 11.73 16.39 -28.71
C SER A 43 10.46 15.53 -28.59
N ALA A 44 9.84 15.47 -27.40
CA ALA A 44 8.62 14.69 -27.18
C ALA A 44 7.39 15.34 -27.83
N VAL A 45 7.33 16.68 -27.90
CA VAL A 45 6.25 17.42 -28.56
C VAL A 45 6.38 17.29 -30.09
N GLU A 46 7.58 17.43 -30.65
CA GLU A 46 7.82 17.22 -32.09
C GLU A 46 7.45 15.78 -32.53
N ALA A 47 7.75 14.78 -31.70
CA ALA A 47 7.36 13.39 -31.98
C ALA A 47 5.84 13.15 -31.93
N TYR A 48 5.10 13.96 -31.15
CA TYR A 48 3.64 13.87 -31.07
C TYR A 48 2.97 14.51 -32.30
N ASP A 49 3.47 15.68 -32.73
CA ASP A 49 2.97 16.37 -33.92
C ASP A 49 3.22 15.56 -35.21
N GLU A 50 4.36 14.87 -35.33
CA GLU A 50 4.62 13.95 -36.45
C GLU A 50 3.66 12.75 -36.46
N HIS A 51 3.27 12.26 -35.28
CA HIS A 51 2.34 11.13 -35.16
C HIS A 51 0.89 11.54 -35.47
N GLU A 52 0.49 12.78 -35.16
CA GLU A 52 -0.81 13.32 -35.54
C GLU A 52 -0.91 13.54 -37.06
N ALA A 53 0.15 14.06 -37.69
CA ALA A 53 0.22 14.24 -39.13
C ALA A 53 0.15 12.91 -39.93
N LEU A 54 0.61 11.80 -39.35
CA LEU A 54 0.49 10.46 -39.95
C LEU A 54 -0.90 9.85 -39.77
N LYS A 55 -1.67 10.28 -38.77
CA LYS A 55 -3.00 9.76 -38.45
C LYS A 55 -4.09 10.36 -39.35
N ASP A 56 -3.90 11.59 -39.80
CA ASP A 56 -4.80 12.28 -40.74
C ASP A 56 -4.50 11.98 -42.22
N ARG A 57 -3.47 11.18 -42.50
CA ARG A 57 -3.21 10.68 -43.86
C ARG A 57 -4.13 9.50 -44.15
N GLU A 58 -5.29 9.80 -44.77
CA GLU A 58 -6.24 8.79 -45.27
C GLU A 58 -5.53 7.69 -46.08
N PRO A 59 -5.88 6.41 -45.89
CA PRO A 59 -5.36 5.34 -46.72
C PRO A 59 -6.02 5.39 -48.11
N GLU A 60 -5.25 5.71 -49.14
CA GLU A 60 -5.62 5.48 -50.54
C GLU A 60 -5.98 3.99 -50.73
N GLU A 61 -7.22 3.75 -51.15
CA GLU A 61 -7.72 2.45 -51.59
C GLU A 61 -6.82 1.87 -52.69
N LEU A 62 -6.14 0.76 -52.39
CA LEU A 62 -5.51 -0.08 -53.40
C LEU A 62 -6.25 -1.43 -53.47
N VAL A 63 -6.83 -1.59 -54.66
CA VAL A 63 -7.65 -2.65 -55.23
C VAL A 63 -7.05 -4.05 -55.05
N GLU A 64 -7.95 -5.01 -54.81
CA GLU A 64 -7.71 -6.46 -54.78
C GLU A 64 -7.21 -6.99 -56.13
N GLU A 65 -6.18 -7.84 -56.13
CA GLU A 65 -6.06 -8.94 -57.10
C GLU A 65 -5.08 -10.03 -56.61
N ASP A 66 -5.23 -11.20 -57.19
CA ASP A 66 -5.11 -12.55 -56.63
C ASP A 66 -3.71 -13.15 -56.40
N GLU A 67 -3.74 -14.27 -55.67
CA GLU A 67 -2.88 -15.48 -55.78
C GLU A 67 -1.50 -15.64 -55.09
N GLN A 68 -1.48 -16.71 -54.27
CA GLN A 68 -0.41 -17.64 -53.86
C GLN A 68 0.43 -17.41 -52.57
N PRO A 69 0.55 -18.47 -51.71
CA PRO A 69 1.17 -18.35 -50.39
C PRO A 69 2.70 -18.51 -50.48
N ARG A 70 3.42 -17.39 -50.34
CA ARG A 70 4.86 -17.43 -50.05
C ARG A 70 5.09 -17.30 -48.54
N LYS A 71 5.67 -18.36 -47.97
CA LYS A 71 6.22 -18.39 -46.60
C LYS A 71 7.18 -17.21 -46.42
N GLY A 72 6.93 -16.35 -45.44
CA GLY A 72 7.93 -15.38 -44.97
C GLY A 72 7.49 -13.93 -44.71
N SER A 73 6.19 -13.59 -44.70
CA SER A 73 5.74 -12.29 -44.16
C SER A 73 4.71 -12.50 -43.07
N GLY A 74 4.95 -11.90 -41.90
CA GLY A 74 4.05 -11.91 -40.75
C GLY A 74 2.79 -11.09 -41.02
N LYS A 75 1.96 -11.52 -41.98
CA LYS A 75 0.61 -11.00 -42.14
C LYS A 75 -0.26 -11.58 -41.02
N VAL A 76 -0.42 -10.79 -39.96
CA VAL A 76 -1.39 -11.06 -38.90
C VAL A 76 -2.79 -11.11 -39.55
N PRO A 77 -3.54 -12.20 -39.40
CA PRO A 77 -4.86 -12.31 -40.02
C PRO A 77 -5.78 -11.19 -39.52
N LEU A 78 -6.45 -10.49 -40.43
CA LEU A 78 -7.34 -9.36 -40.10
C LEU A 78 -8.44 -9.72 -39.10
N GLY A 79 -8.88 -11.00 -39.07
CA GLY A 79 -9.80 -11.51 -38.06
C GLY A 79 -9.22 -11.48 -36.64
N ALA A 80 -7.97 -11.92 -36.48
CA ALA A 80 -7.27 -11.87 -35.18
C ALA A 80 -7.05 -10.43 -34.70
N LEU A 81 -6.83 -9.48 -35.62
CA LEU A 81 -6.69 -8.06 -35.28
C LEU A 81 -8.02 -7.43 -34.80
N ARG A 82 -9.15 -7.85 -35.38
CA ARG A 82 -10.48 -7.40 -34.95
C ARG A 82 -10.85 -7.99 -33.59
N GLU A 83 -10.53 -9.26 -33.36
CA GLU A 83 -10.75 -9.91 -32.06
C GLU A 83 -9.86 -9.30 -30.96
N GLU A 84 -8.61 -8.96 -31.27
CA GLU A 84 -7.70 -8.28 -30.33
C GLU A 84 -8.20 -6.87 -30.00
N ARG A 85 -8.62 -6.07 -30.99
CA ARG A 85 -9.26 -4.77 -30.74
C ARG A 85 -10.52 -4.89 -29.92
N ALA A 86 -11.38 -5.86 -30.21
CA ALA A 86 -12.62 -6.06 -29.46
C ALA A 86 -12.33 -6.43 -28.00
N LYS A 87 -11.36 -7.32 -27.75
CA LYS A 87 -10.91 -7.66 -26.39
C LYS A 87 -10.32 -6.46 -25.67
N ARG A 88 -9.47 -5.68 -26.34
CA ARG A 88 -8.86 -4.49 -25.77
C ARG A 88 -9.91 -3.44 -25.41
N GLN A 89 -10.89 -3.23 -26.28
CA GLN A 89 -11.99 -2.30 -26.01
C GLN A 89 -12.87 -2.77 -24.85
N GLN A 90 -13.13 -4.07 -24.72
CA GLN A 90 -13.85 -4.64 -23.57
C GLN A 90 -13.07 -4.49 -22.26
N LEU A 91 -11.77 -4.78 -22.26
CA LEU A 91 -10.89 -4.58 -21.11
C LEU A 91 -10.84 -3.12 -20.69
N GLN A 92 -10.74 -2.21 -21.67
CA GLN A 92 -10.74 -0.78 -21.39
C GLN A 92 -12.06 -0.32 -20.77
N GLN A 93 -13.20 -0.79 -21.28
CA GLN A 93 -14.50 -0.51 -20.66
C GLN A 93 -14.62 -1.06 -19.23
N GLN A 94 -14.04 -2.23 -18.94
CA GLN A 94 -14.02 -2.78 -17.59
C GLN A 94 -13.14 -1.96 -16.64
N LEU A 95 -11.98 -1.51 -17.11
CA LEU A 95 -11.08 -0.63 -16.35
C LEU A 95 -11.74 0.72 -16.08
N ASP A 96 -12.38 1.32 -17.08
CA ASP A 96 -13.10 2.59 -16.93
C ASP A 96 -14.25 2.45 -15.91
N ALA A 97 -14.99 1.34 -15.95
CA ALA A 97 -16.06 1.06 -14.99
C ALA A 97 -15.52 0.89 -13.56
N GLN A 98 -14.39 0.19 -13.38
CA GLN A 98 -13.74 0.09 -12.07
C GLN A 98 -13.19 1.42 -11.57
N ALA A 99 -12.55 2.21 -12.44
CA ALA A 99 -12.02 3.52 -12.10
C ALA A 99 -13.14 4.47 -11.63
N GLN A 100 -14.29 4.45 -12.32
CA GLN A 100 -15.47 5.20 -11.87
C GLN A 100 -15.97 4.72 -10.51
N GLN A 101 -16.00 3.41 -10.25
CA GLN A 101 -16.43 2.88 -8.96
C GLN A 101 -15.49 3.31 -7.82
N LEU A 102 -14.17 3.29 -8.06
CA LEU A 102 -13.17 3.76 -7.08
C LEU A 102 -13.26 5.27 -6.86
N ALA A 103 -13.49 6.07 -7.90
CA ALA A 103 -13.67 7.52 -7.78
C ALA A 103 -14.91 7.87 -6.95
N ILE A 104 -16.03 7.16 -7.15
CA ILE A 104 -17.25 7.32 -6.33
C ILE A 104 -16.95 6.99 -4.87
N TYR A 105 -16.22 5.90 -4.62
CA TYR A 105 -15.87 5.50 -3.26
C TYR A 105 -14.95 6.52 -2.57
N GLN A 106 -13.91 7.02 -3.27
CA GLN A 106 -13.07 8.10 -2.76
C GLN A 106 -13.88 9.36 -2.44
N GLN A 107 -14.79 9.75 -3.32
CA GLN A 107 -15.64 10.93 -3.10
C GLN A 107 -16.53 10.73 -1.86
N GLN A 108 -17.10 9.54 -1.68
CA GLN A 108 -17.88 9.21 -0.48
C GLN A 108 -17.02 9.30 0.80
N LEU A 109 -15.78 8.82 0.75
CA LEU A 109 -14.86 8.84 1.88
C LEU A 109 -14.40 10.26 2.24
N ALA A 110 -14.12 11.09 1.22
CA ALA A 110 -13.79 12.50 1.40
C ALA A 110 -14.98 13.28 2.00
N GLN A 111 -16.19 13.05 1.51
CA GLN A 111 -17.40 13.65 2.04
C GLN A 111 -17.65 13.24 3.49
N PHE A 112 -17.35 11.99 3.85
CA PHE A 112 -17.43 11.50 5.23
C PHE A 112 -16.41 12.20 6.14
N GLN A 113 -15.16 12.36 5.71
CA GLN A 113 -14.15 13.09 6.49
C GLN A 113 -14.54 14.54 6.73
N GLN A 114 -15.02 15.23 5.68
CA GLN A 114 -15.47 16.62 5.79
C GLN A 114 -16.64 16.75 6.76
N TYR A 115 -17.59 15.81 6.68
CA TYR A 115 -18.72 15.76 7.60
C TYR A 115 -18.30 15.46 9.04
N GLN A 116 -17.33 14.58 9.26
CA GLN A 116 -16.80 14.31 10.61
C GLN A 116 -16.15 15.56 11.21
N GLN A 117 -15.40 16.33 10.42
CA GLN A 117 -14.88 17.63 10.86
C GLN A 117 -16.00 18.63 11.18
N GLN A 118 -17.05 18.66 10.37
CA GLN A 118 -18.20 19.55 10.61
C GLN A 118 -18.92 19.19 11.91
N LEU A 119 -19.10 17.90 12.20
CA LEU A 119 -19.65 17.42 13.47
C LEU A 119 -18.78 17.82 14.67
N ALA A 120 -17.45 17.70 14.53
CA ALA A 120 -16.52 18.10 15.58
C ALA A 120 -16.59 19.61 15.84
N GLN A 121 -16.66 20.44 14.79
CA GLN A 121 -16.84 21.89 14.93
C GLN A 121 -18.20 22.25 15.54
N THR A 122 -19.28 21.57 15.15
CA THR A 122 -20.63 21.83 15.66
C THR A 122 -20.76 21.46 17.14
N GLN A 123 -20.15 20.34 17.57
CA GLN A 123 -20.06 19.99 18.99
C GLN A 123 -19.28 21.03 19.81
N GLN A 124 -18.18 21.57 19.27
CA GLN A 124 -17.44 22.63 19.95
C GLN A 124 -18.24 23.93 20.06
N GLN A 125 -19.02 24.29 19.04
CA GLN A 125 -19.87 25.48 19.07
C GLN A 125 -21.08 25.33 20.02
N GLN A 126 -21.75 24.17 20.01
CA GLN A 126 -22.85 23.89 20.96
C GLN A 126 -22.37 23.86 22.42
N ALA A 127 -21.12 23.43 22.66
CA ALA A 127 -20.54 23.47 24.01
C ALA A 127 -20.19 24.89 24.48
N GLN A 128 -20.06 25.87 23.57
CA GLN A 128 -19.66 27.23 23.93
C GLN A 128 -20.80 28.25 23.94
N LEU A 129 -21.82 28.15 23.09
CA LEU A 129 -22.85 29.19 22.96
C LEU A 129 -24.20 28.64 22.46
N GLU A 130 -25.06 28.14 23.34
CA GLU A 130 -26.51 28.25 23.13
C GLU A 130 -27.14 28.79 24.42
N PRO A 131 -27.51 30.09 24.50
CA PRO A 131 -28.46 30.51 25.51
C PRO A 131 -29.76 29.76 25.21
N GLU A 132 -30.19 28.93 26.17
CA GLU A 132 -31.45 28.19 26.10
C GLU A 132 -32.58 29.20 25.83
N ILE A 133 -33.13 29.20 24.61
CA ILE A 133 -34.23 30.10 24.23
C ILE A 133 -35.38 29.76 25.16
N ASP A 134 -35.73 30.70 26.06
CA ASP A 134 -36.76 30.46 27.05
C ASP A 134 -38.12 30.27 26.35
N PRO A 135 -38.73 29.07 26.45
CA PRO A 135 -39.97 28.75 25.75
C PRO A 135 -41.16 29.63 26.21
N GLU A 136 -41.06 30.30 27.37
CA GLU A 136 -42.09 31.22 27.85
C GLU A 136 -42.00 32.62 27.19
N ILE A 137 -40.82 33.00 26.66
CA ILE A 137 -40.56 34.34 26.10
C ILE A 137 -40.68 34.33 24.57
N ASP A 138 -40.16 33.30 23.89
CA ASP A 138 -40.29 33.12 22.43
C ASP A 138 -40.53 31.63 22.07
N PRO A 139 -41.79 31.17 22.15
CA PRO A 139 -42.13 29.78 21.82
C PRO A 139 -41.90 29.45 20.35
N VAL A 140 -41.97 30.43 19.44
CA VAL A 140 -41.76 30.22 17.99
C VAL A 140 -40.27 30.06 17.71
N GLY A 141 -39.41 30.86 18.34
CA GLY A 141 -37.95 30.72 18.29
C GLY A 141 -37.49 29.38 18.86
N PHE A 142 -38.06 28.95 20.00
CA PHE A 142 -37.76 27.65 20.61
C PHE A 142 -38.13 26.47 19.68
N ILE A 143 -39.32 26.50 19.07
CA ILE A 143 -39.75 25.46 18.12
C ILE A 143 -38.81 25.39 16.91
N ARG A 144 -38.40 26.55 16.35
CA ARG A 144 -37.47 26.59 15.21
C ARG A 144 -36.07 26.09 15.59
N ALA A 145 -35.58 26.39 16.78
CA ALA A 145 -34.30 25.87 17.26
C ALA A 145 -34.35 24.35 17.44
N LYS A 146 -35.46 23.83 17.99
CA LYS A 146 -35.68 22.38 18.10
C LYS A 146 -35.82 21.71 16.74
N GLU A 147 -36.51 22.34 15.79
CA GLU A 147 -36.61 21.84 14.41
C GLU A 147 -35.24 21.72 13.74
N LYS A 148 -34.36 22.73 13.91
CA LYS A 148 -32.97 22.67 13.44
C LYS A 148 -32.18 21.52 14.07
N GLN A 149 -32.23 21.39 15.40
CA GLN A 149 -31.58 20.29 16.12
C GLN A 149 -32.09 18.92 15.64
N PHE A 150 -33.40 18.78 15.38
CA PHE A 150 -33.96 17.54 14.83
C PHE A 150 -33.50 17.28 13.39
N THR A 151 -33.43 18.29 12.53
CA THR A 151 -32.93 18.10 11.16
C THR A 151 -31.45 17.70 11.14
N GLU A 152 -30.62 18.29 12.00
CA GLU A 152 -29.21 17.90 12.14
C GLU A 152 -29.09 16.46 12.64
N GLN A 153 -29.84 16.09 13.68
CA GLN A 153 -29.85 14.70 14.19
C GLN A 153 -30.32 13.70 13.13
N LEU A 154 -31.35 14.03 12.35
CA LEU A 154 -31.83 13.17 11.27
C LEU A 154 -30.78 12.97 10.18
N GLN A 155 -30.07 14.03 9.79
CA GLN A 155 -28.94 13.90 8.85
C GLN A 155 -27.85 13.00 9.44
N ASN A 156 -27.51 13.17 10.72
CA ASN A 156 -26.52 12.32 11.40
C ASN A 156 -26.90 10.84 11.39
N VAL A 157 -28.16 10.52 11.66
CA VAL A 157 -28.66 9.14 11.61
C VAL A 157 -28.59 8.58 10.19
N GLN A 158 -28.95 9.38 9.18
CA GLN A 158 -28.90 8.95 7.78
C GLN A 158 -27.47 8.65 7.33
N TYR A 159 -26.51 9.52 7.66
CA TYR A 159 -25.09 9.29 7.36
C TYR A 159 -24.54 8.08 8.11
N GLN A 160 -24.89 7.91 9.39
CA GLN A 160 -24.45 6.74 10.15
C GLN A 160 -24.95 5.43 9.53
N GLN A 161 -26.19 5.42 9.03
CA GLN A 161 -26.74 4.25 8.36
C GLN A 161 -26.03 3.95 7.03
N GLN A 162 -25.75 4.97 6.22
CA GLN A 162 -24.99 4.81 4.97
C GLN A 162 -23.58 4.28 5.23
N TYR A 163 -22.89 4.83 6.24
CA TYR A 163 -21.58 4.35 6.65
C TYR A 163 -21.62 2.89 7.08
N GLN A 164 -22.61 2.49 7.90
CA GLN A 164 -22.77 1.09 8.29
C GLN A 164 -22.96 0.17 7.09
N GLN A 165 -23.75 0.58 6.10
CA GLN A 165 -23.93 -0.19 4.87
C GLN A 165 -22.63 -0.31 4.08
N ALA A 166 -21.85 0.77 3.95
CA ALA A 166 -20.57 0.76 3.27
C ALA A 166 -19.57 -0.20 3.95
N VAL A 167 -19.49 -0.16 5.29
CA VAL A 167 -18.63 -1.07 6.07
C VAL A 167 -19.04 -2.54 5.87
N VAL A 168 -20.35 -2.83 5.85
CA VAL A 168 -20.85 -4.19 5.60
C VAL A 168 -20.51 -4.65 4.18
N GLN A 169 -20.66 -3.80 3.17
CA GLN A 169 -20.28 -4.12 1.79
C GLN A 169 -18.79 -4.41 1.67
N LEU A 170 -17.94 -3.56 2.25
CA LEU A 170 -16.49 -3.77 2.28
C LEU A 170 -16.13 -5.10 2.94
N GLN A 171 -16.79 -5.45 4.05
CA GLN A 171 -16.53 -6.70 4.75
C GLN A 171 -16.98 -7.93 3.92
N GLN A 172 -18.13 -7.85 3.23
CA GLN A 172 -18.56 -8.90 2.31
C GLN A 172 -17.59 -9.06 1.15
N GLU A 173 -17.08 -7.96 0.61
CA GLU A 173 -16.13 -7.99 -0.47
C GLU A 173 -14.80 -8.62 -0.06
N GLN A 174 -14.28 -8.25 1.11
CA GLN A 174 -13.09 -8.88 1.66
C GLN A 174 -13.30 -10.39 1.83
N GLN A 175 -14.46 -10.84 2.30
CA GLN A 175 -14.76 -12.27 2.43
C GLN A 175 -14.80 -13.00 1.08
N GLN A 176 -15.24 -12.34 0.01
CA GLN A 176 -15.25 -12.91 -1.34
C GLN A 176 -13.85 -13.01 -1.93
N LEU A 177 -12.98 -12.04 -1.65
CA LEU A 177 -11.60 -12.00 -2.13
C LEU A 177 -10.66 -12.91 -1.33
N ALA A 178 -10.93 -13.10 -0.03
CA ALA A 178 -10.10 -13.87 0.89
C ALA A 178 -9.67 -15.26 0.37
N PRO A 179 -10.55 -16.15 -0.16
CA PRO A 179 -10.13 -17.46 -0.63
C PRO A 179 -9.22 -17.38 -1.87
N VAL A 180 -9.44 -16.41 -2.76
CA VAL A 180 -8.63 -16.23 -3.97
C VAL A 180 -7.23 -15.74 -3.60
N VAL A 181 -7.15 -14.78 -2.68
CA VAL A 181 -5.87 -14.26 -2.17
C VAL A 181 -5.12 -15.36 -1.44
N ALA A 182 -5.76 -16.09 -0.53
CA ALA A 182 -5.11 -17.16 0.23
C ALA A 182 -4.51 -18.25 -0.69
N GLN A 183 -5.23 -18.65 -1.74
CA GLN A 183 -4.70 -19.62 -2.72
C GLN A 183 -3.52 -19.06 -3.51
N ALA A 184 -3.58 -17.79 -3.92
CA ALA A 184 -2.51 -17.13 -4.66
C ALA A 184 -1.26 -16.92 -3.80
N GLU A 185 -1.45 -16.61 -2.52
CA GLU A 185 -0.38 -16.49 -1.52
C GLU A 185 0.26 -17.85 -1.22
N GLU A 186 -0.52 -18.90 -0.99
CA GLU A 186 0.01 -20.24 -0.69
C GLU A 186 0.85 -20.76 -1.87
N ALA A 187 0.33 -20.67 -3.09
CA ALA A 187 1.05 -21.10 -4.30
C ALA A 187 2.37 -20.31 -4.51
N PHE A 188 2.37 -19.01 -4.23
CA PHE A 188 3.58 -18.19 -4.37
C PHE A 188 4.57 -18.44 -3.24
N ALA A 189 4.10 -18.56 -2.00
CA ALA A 189 4.92 -18.86 -0.83
C ALA A 189 5.63 -20.21 -0.95
N GLU A 190 5.00 -21.21 -1.57
CA GLU A 190 5.66 -22.49 -1.90
C GLU A 190 6.82 -22.32 -2.88
N SER A 191 6.70 -21.40 -3.83
CA SER A 191 7.73 -21.17 -4.87
C SER A 191 8.97 -20.44 -4.35
N VAL A 192 8.80 -19.47 -3.45
CA VAL A 192 9.88 -18.61 -2.91
C VAL A 192 10.40 -19.09 -1.54
N GLY A 193 9.62 -19.94 -0.87
CA GLY A 193 9.83 -20.39 0.50
C GLY A 193 8.99 -19.56 1.49
N VAL A 194 8.17 -20.27 2.28
CA VAL A 194 7.19 -19.70 3.21
C VAL A 194 7.81 -18.68 4.16
N GLU A 195 9.00 -18.95 4.70
CA GLU A 195 9.69 -18.05 5.62
C GLU A 195 10.15 -16.74 4.95
N ASN A 196 10.63 -16.81 3.70
CA ASN A 196 11.06 -15.63 2.95
C ASN A 196 9.85 -14.75 2.58
N TYR A 197 8.77 -15.38 2.12
CA TYR A 197 7.53 -14.67 1.81
C TYR A 197 6.95 -14.00 3.06
N ARG A 198 6.88 -14.72 4.17
CA ARG A 198 6.37 -14.18 5.44
C ARG A 198 7.18 -12.98 5.94
N ALA A 199 8.51 -13.05 5.83
CA ALA A 199 9.38 -11.93 6.19
C ALA A 199 9.16 -10.71 5.28
N ALA A 200 8.99 -10.92 3.98
CA ALA A 200 8.66 -9.86 3.02
C ALA A 200 7.32 -9.21 3.33
N PHE A 201 6.29 -10.04 3.53
CA PHE A 201 4.94 -9.59 3.88
C PHE A 201 4.94 -8.77 5.16
N GLU A 202 5.57 -9.27 6.24
CA GLU A 202 5.61 -8.57 7.52
C GLU A 202 6.33 -7.22 7.41
N ALA A 203 7.44 -7.15 6.67
CA ALA A 203 8.20 -5.91 6.51
C ALA A 203 7.44 -4.85 5.69
N VAL A 204 6.80 -5.27 4.59
CA VAL A 204 5.94 -4.38 3.79
C VAL A 204 4.75 -3.91 4.62
N HIS A 205 4.08 -4.83 5.31
CA HIS A 205 2.93 -4.52 6.17
C HIS A 205 3.29 -3.51 7.27
N GLN A 206 4.43 -3.68 7.94
CA GLN A 206 4.91 -2.72 8.95
C GLN A 206 5.18 -1.33 8.36
N THR A 207 5.74 -1.27 7.16
CA THR A 207 5.99 0.01 6.47
C THR A 207 4.68 0.70 6.13
N ILE A 208 3.72 -0.05 5.58
CA ILE A 208 2.40 0.50 5.25
C ILE A 208 1.71 1.00 6.53
N GLN A 209 1.71 0.24 7.63
CA GLN A 209 1.14 0.72 8.90
C GLN A 209 1.82 1.99 9.42
N ALA A 210 3.14 2.09 9.29
CA ALA A 210 3.87 3.30 9.67
C ALA A 210 3.44 4.51 8.82
N ASN A 211 3.31 4.33 7.51
CA ASN A 211 2.85 5.38 6.59
C ASN A 211 1.39 5.78 6.87
N MET A 212 0.49 4.82 7.08
CA MET A 212 -0.91 5.12 7.42
C MET A 212 -1.01 5.95 8.71
N ARG A 213 -0.21 5.64 9.74
CA ARG A 213 -0.19 6.41 10.98
C ARG A 213 0.35 7.83 10.81
N GLN A 214 1.30 8.02 9.90
CA GLN A 214 1.80 9.35 9.57
C GLN A 214 0.78 10.19 8.81
N GLN A 215 0.04 9.58 7.88
CA GLN A 215 -1.02 10.24 7.10
C GLN A 215 -2.28 10.51 7.92
N HIS A 216 -2.61 9.64 8.88
CA HIS A 216 -3.80 9.74 9.73
C HIS A 216 -3.45 9.77 11.22
N PRO A 217 -2.78 10.82 11.72
CA PRO A 217 -2.29 10.87 13.10
C PRO A 217 -3.41 10.89 14.15
N ASN A 218 -4.60 11.38 13.77
CA ASN A 218 -5.75 11.53 14.66
C ASN A 218 -6.80 10.41 14.50
N ALA A 219 -6.56 9.42 13.63
CA ALA A 219 -7.51 8.34 13.42
C ALA A 219 -7.57 7.41 14.62
N SER A 220 -8.79 7.05 15.02
CA SER A 220 -9.03 6.04 16.04
C SER A 220 -8.54 4.66 15.56
N PRO A 221 -8.28 3.70 16.48
CA PRO A 221 -7.88 2.34 16.10
C PRO A 221 -8.88 1.64 15.18
N GLN A 222 -10.17 1.96 15.30
CA GLN A 222 -11.23 1.38 14.46
C GLN A 222 -11.20 1.96 13.05
N GLU A 223 -10.97 3.27 12.92
CA GLU A 223 -10.82 3.92 11.61
C GLU A 223 -9.56 3.44 10.90
N MET A 224 -8.44 3.30 11.62
CA MET A 224 -7.22 2.74 11.07
C MET A 224 -7.43 1.31 10.51
N ALA A 225 -8.18 0.47 11.23
CA ALA A 225 -8.51 -0.87 10.76
C ALA A 225 -9.40 -0.85 9.50
N LEU A 226 -10.35 0.09 9.42
CA LEU A 226 -11.19 0.25 8.23
C LEU A 226 -10.39 0.74 7.02
N ILE A 227 -9.50 1.71 7.23
CA ILE A 227 -8.60 2.23 6.19
C ILE A 227 -7.72 1.09 5.68
N GLU A 228 -7.13 0.31 6.58
CA GLU A 228 -6.32 -0.85 6.21
C GLU A 228 -7.12 -1.87 5.39
N GLN A 229 -8.34 -2.20 5.82
CA GLN A 229 -9.22 -3.11 5.11
C GLN A 229 -9.55 -2.60 3.70
N THR A 230 -9.83 -1.30 3.58
CA THR A 230 -10.13 -0.63 2.31
C THR A 230 -8.94 -0.69 1.36
N VAL A 231 -7.75 -0.35 1.85
CA VAL A 231 -6.50 -0.38 1.06
C VAL A 231 -6.21 -1.80 0.58
N ASN A 232 -6.37 -2.80 1.45
CA ASN A 232 -6.16 -4.20 1.08
C ASN A 232 -7.12 -4.67 -0.03
N VAL A 233 -8.41 -4.31 0.06
CA VAL A 233 -9.40 -4.64 -0.98
C VAL A 233 -9.08 -3.94 -2.31
N ALA A 234 -8.76 -2.64 -2.26
CA ALA A 234 -8.38 -1.88 -3.45
C ALA A 234 -7.11 -2.43 -4.12
N PHE A 235 -6.11 -2.80 -3.31
CA PHE A 235 -4.87 -3.43 -3.78
C PHE A 235 -5.15 -4.75 -4.50
N VAL A 236 -5.94 -5.64 -3.89
CA VAL A 236 -6.28 -6.93 -4.50
C VAL A 236 -7.04 -6.73 -5.82
N ARG A 237 -7.98 -5.79 -5.87
CA ARG A 237 -8.69 -5.46 -7.11
C ARG A 237 -7.76 -4.95 -8.20
N ARG A 238 -6.82 -4.07 -7.85
CA ARG A 238 -5.81 -3.57 -8.79
C ARG A 238 -4.96 -4.71 -9.34
N CYS A 239 -4.48 -5.59 -8.47
CA CYS A 239 -3.73 -6.78 -8.91
C CYS A 239 -4.56 -7.66 -9.85
N GLN A 240 -5.85 -7.86 -9.57
CA GLN A 240 -6.76 -8.60 -10.46
C GLN A 240 -6.94 -7.91 -11.82
N ALA A 241 -7.10 -6.58 -11.83
CA ALA A 241 -7.28 -5.79 -13.03
C ALA A 241 -6.03 -5.81 -13.93
N GLU A 242 -4.84 -5.79 -13.31
CA GLU A 242 -3.54 -5.89 -14.01
C GLU A 242 -3.16 -7.34 -14.35
N GLY A 243 -3.89 -8.33 -13.83
CA GLY A 243 -3.59 -9.75 -14.03
C GLY A 243 -2.33 -10.21 -13.28
N ILE A 244 -1.96 -9.52 -12.19
CA ILE A 244 -0.76 -9.79 -11.39
C ILE A 244 -1.17 -10.53 -10.10
N ASN A 245 -0.34 -11.47 -9.63
CA ASN A 245 -0.55 -12.12 -8.35
C ASN A 245 -0.25 -11.13 -7.20
N PRO A 246 -1.19 -10.87 -6.27
CA PRO A 246 -0.95 -9.95 -5.14
C PRO A 246 0.25 -10.36 -4.27
N ALA A 247 0.48 -11.66 -4.08
CA ALA A 247 1.60 -12.17 -3.29
C ALA A 247 2.95 -11.86 -3.96
N GLU A 248 3.01 -12.02 -5.27
CA GLU A 248 4.19 -11.69 -6.07
C GLU A 248 4.49 -10.19 -6.02
N HIS A 249 3.46 -9.35 -6.14
CA HIS A 249 3.60 -7.90 -6.06
C HIS A 249 4.12 -7.46 -4.67
N ILE A 250 3.62 -8.04 -3.57
CA ILE A 250 4.12 -7.76 -2.22
C ILE A 250 5.59 -8.15 -2.09
N TYR A 251 5.96 -9.32 -2.60
CA TYR A 251 7.33 -9.80 -2.52
C TYR A 251 8.31 -8.95 -3.34
N ASN A 252 7.95 -8.60 -4.58
CA ASN A 252 8.73 -7.71 -5.43
C ASN A 252 8.90 -6.34 -4.78
N ARG A 253 7.83 -5.80 -4.17
CA ARG A 253 7.91 -4.55 -3.41
C ARG A 253 8.86 -4.65 -2.23
N ALA A 254 8.87 -5.76 -1.51
CA ALA A 254 9.81 -5.99 -0.42
C ALA A 254 11.28 -6.04 -0.90
N ILE A 255 11.51 -6.60 -2.10
CA ILE A 255 12.83 -6.59 -2.74
C ILE A 255 13.24 -5.17 -3.14
N GLU A 256 12.36 -4.42 -3.80
CA GLU A 256 12.61 -3.03 -4.23
C GLU A 256 12.98 -2.12 -3.06
N MET A 257 12.30 -2.31 -1.93
CA MET A 257 12.57 -1.57 -0.70
C MET A 257 13.85 -2.02 0.01
N GLY A 258 14.54 -3.05 -0.49
CA GLY A 258 15.72 -3.63 0.14
C GLY A 258 15.41 -4.27 1.50
N LEU A 259 14.16 -4.71 1.73
CA LEU A 259 13.75 -5.33 2.99
C LEU A 259 14.04 -6.84 2.98
N VAL A 260 14.03 -7.46 1.79
CA VAL A 260 14.33 -8.88 1.58
C VAL A 260 15.28 -9.03 0.39
N SER A 261 16.13 -10.05 0.42
CA SER A 261 17.06 -10.32 -0.69
C SER A 261 16.33 -11.08 -1.79
N ALA A 262 16.60 -10.71 -3.04
CA ALA A 262 16.10 -11.43 -4.21
C ALA A 262 16.59 -12.88 -4.31
N VAL A 263 17.60 -13.25 -3.52
CA VAL A 263 18.14 -14.62 -3.47
C VAL A 263 17.63 -15.32 -2.20
N PRO A 264 16.91 -16.46 -2.34
CA PRO A 264 16.46 -17.25 -1.19
C PRO A 264 17.66 -17.65 -0.32
N GLY A 265 17.64 -17.25 0.96
CA GLY A 265 18.68 -17.60 1.94
C GLY A 265 19.84 -16.60 2.06
N GLN A 266 19.86 -15.53 1.26
CA GLN A 266 20.85 -14.47 1.40
C GLN A 266 20.31 -13.38 2.34
N ARG A 267 20.94 -13.19 3.49
CA ARG A 267 20.57 -12.10 4.41
C ARG A 267 20.89 -10.76 3.76
N VAL A 268 19.92 -9.84 3.77
CA VAL A 268 20.12 -8.46 3.29
C VAL A 268 21.18 -7.78 4.15
N PRO A 269 22.22 -7.15 3.56
CA PRO A 269 23.16 -6.36 4.31
C PRO A 269 22.54 -4.99 4.61
N GLY A 270 21.93 -4.83 5.79
CA GLY A 270 21.47 -3.51 6.25
C GLY A 270 20.32 -3.52 7.25
N THR A 271 19.42 -4.51 7.19
CA THR A 271 18.37 -4.69 8.19
C THR A 271 18.93 -5.36 9.45
N ARG A 272 19.66 -4.57 10.24
CA ARG A 272 19.81 -4.86 11.67
C ARG A 272 18.45 -4.65 12.31
N LEU A 273 17.58 -5.66 12.26
CA LEU A 273 16.60 -5.79 13.34
C LEU A 273 17.42 -5.68 14.64
N PRO A 274 17.08 -4.80 15.60
CA PRO A 274 17.72 -4.83 16.89
C PRO A 274 17.55 -6.26 17.40
N PRO A 275 18.63 -6.98 17.75
CA PRO A 275 18.51 -8.33 18.26
C PRO A 275 17.52 -8.24 19.41
N LYS A 276 16.40 -8.99 19.30
CA LYS A 276 15.46 -9.18 20.40
C LYS A 276 16.31 -9.42 21.63
N ALA A 277 16.30 -8.46 22.57
CA ALA A 277 17.08 -8.56 23.77
C ALA A 277 16.73 -9.92 24.39
N PRO A 278 17.72 -10.80 24.65
CA PRO A 278 17.43 -12.08 25.26
C PRO A 278 16.76 -11.79 26.60
N THR A 279 15.46 -12.04 26.69
CA THR A 279 14.72 -12.10 27.94
C THR A 279 15.18 -13.34 28.69
N SER A 280 16.39 -13.28 29.22
CA SER A 280 16.97 -14.28 30.09
C SER A 280 18.03 -13.60 30.92
N LEU A 281 17.71 -13.38 32.20
CA LEU A 281 18.63 -13.08 33.30
C LEU A 281 19.65 -14.21 33.47
N SER A 282 20.47 -14.48 32.47
CA SER A 282 21.50 -15.54 32.49
C SER A 282 22.92 -14.99 32.36
N THR A 283 23.10 -13.67 32.32
CA THR A 283 24.41 -13.01 32.40
C THR A 283 24.74 -12.50 33.80
N LEU A 284 24.25 -13.18 34.83
CA LEU A 284 24.92 -13.11 36.14
C LEU A 284 26.17 -14.00 36.03
N SER A 285 27.31 -13.32 36.09
CA SER A 285 28.67 -13.84 36.09
C SER A 285 28.79 -15.16 36.86
N ALA A 286 28.86 -16.27 36.13
CA ALA A 286 28.99 -17.62 36.67
C ALA A 286 30.46 -17.95 36.97
N ASN A 287 31.08 -17.20 37.88
CA ASN A 287 32.40 -17.52 38.44
C ASN A 287 32.33 -18.62 39.53
N GLY A 288 31.53 -19.67 39.33
CA GLY A 288 31.32 -20.67 40.39
C GLY A 288 30.52 -21.91 40.04
N ARG A 289 30.57 -22.42 38.80
CA ARG A 289 29.94 -23.72 38.47
C ARG A 289 30.99 -24.82 38.24
N ALA A 290 30.68 -25.98 38.80
CA ALA A 290 31.45 -27.22 38.72
C ALA A 290 31.66 -27.68 37.25
N PRO A 291 32.77 -28.38 36.96
CA PRO A 291 33.23 -28.67 35.60
C PRO A 291 32.31 -29.57 34.76
N ASP A 292 31.29 -30.18 35.38
CA ASP A 292 30.31 -31.09 34.78
C ASP A 292 29.08 -30.38 34.16
N GLN A 293 28.90 -29.08 34.38
CA GLN A 293 27.78 -28.30 33.82
C GLN A 293 28.16 -27.36 32.66
N ARG A 294 29.37 -27.48 32.11
CA ARG A 294 29.71 -26.82 30.84
C ARG A 294 28.95 -27.53 29.73
N GLY A 295 27.83 -26.96 29.31
CA GLY A 295 27.03 -27.47 28.19
C GLY A 295 27.90 -27.75 26.97
N ALA A 296 27.53 -28.78 26.21
CA ALA A 296 28.29 -29.24 25.05
C ALA A 296 28.63 -28.07 24.10
N TYR A 297 29.92 -27.89 23.81
CA TYR A 297 30.38 -26.88 22.84
C TYR A 297 29.72 -27.14 21.49
N LYS A 298 29.09 -26.13 20.90
CA LYS A 298 28.51 -26.25 19.56
C LYS A 298 29.63 -26.19 18.53
N ALA A 299 29.47 -26.89 17.40
CA ALA A 299 30.50 -26.97 16.35
C ALA A 299 30.97 -25.59 15.84
N GLY A 300 30.08 -24.58 15.85
CA GLY A 300 30.42 -23.21 15.47
C GLY A 300 31.30 -22.47 16.49
N ASP A 301 31.27 -22.86 17.77
CA ASP A 301 32.10 -22.24 18.80
C ASP A 301 33.55 -22.74 18.70
N ILE A 302 33.74 -23.99 18.26
CA ILE A 302 35.07 -24.59 18.06
C ILE A 302 35.79 -23.95 16.86
N ALA A 303 35.05 -23.59 15.81
CA ALA A 303 35.62 -23.01 14.59
C ALA A 303 36.21 -21.60 14.79
N ASN A 304 35.80 -20.89 15.83
CA ASN A 304 36.24 -19.54 16.13
C ASN A 304 37.34 -19.47 17.22
N LEU A 305 37.77 -20.61 17.75
CA LEU A 305 38.84 -20.64 18.76
C LEU A 305 40.19 -20.44 18.09
N SER A 306 41.08 -19.71 18.76
CA SER A 306 42.48 -19.66 18.38
C SER A 306 43.14 -21.04 18.56
N ASN A 307 44.20 -21.33 17.79
CA ASN A 307 44.89 -22.63 17.85
C ASN A 307 45.37 -22.98 19.28
N ASP A 308 45.76 -21.98 20.07
CA ASP A 308 46.20 -22.19 21.46
C ASP A 308 45.04 -22.55 22.39
N GLU A 309 43.87 -21.95 22.20
CA GLU A 309 42.66 -22.24 22.96
C GLU A 309 42.08 -23.60 22.58
N PHE A 310 42.13 -23.95 21.31
CA PHE A 310 41.75 -25.27 20.82
C PHE A 310 42.61 -26.37 21.45
N ASN A 311 43.94 -26.20 21.48
CA ASN A 311 44.85 -27.18 22.09
C ASN A 311 44.55 -27.37 23.59
N ARG A 312 44.31 -26.29 24.34
CA ARG A 312 43.93 -26.37 25.76
C ARG A 312 42.59 -27.07 25.98
N LEU A 313 41.60 -26.78 25.12
CA LEU A 313 40.31 -27.45 25.14
C LEU A 313 40.49 -28.96 24.91
N PHE A 314 41.32 -29.33 23.93
CA PHE A 314 41.57 -30.72 23.57
C PHE A 314 42.34 -31.48 24.66
N GLU A 315 43.34 -30.87 25.29
CA GLU A 315 44.04 -31.43 26.45
C GLU A 315 43.08 -31.66 27.63
N SER A 316 42.17 -30.72 27.90
CA SER A 316 41.19 -30.87 28.97
C SER A 316 40.19 -32.02 28.76
N MET A 317 39.83 -32.31 27.49
CA MET A 317 39.00 -33.47 27.14
C MET A 317 39.77 -34.79 27.24
N ARG A 318 41.07 -34.76 26.99
CA ARG A 318 41.93 -35.95 27.10
C ARG A 318 42.20 -36.33 28.56
N ASP A 319 42.37 -35.35 29.44
CA ASP A 319 42.61 -35.60 30.87
C ASP A 319 41.35 -36.11 31.59
N THR A 320 40.16 -35.69 31.18
CA THR A 320 38.89 -36.17 31.74
C THR A 320 38.55 -37.63 31.37
N GLN A 321 39.16 -38.18 30.32
CA GLN A 321 39.00 -39.59 29.92
C GLN A 321 40.03 -40.54 30.54
N ARG A 322 40.97 -40.04 31.35
CA ARG A 322 41.99 -40.88 31.99
C ARG A 322 41.42 -41.46 33.30
N PRO A 323 41.16 -42.78 33.39
CA PRO A 323 40.68 -43.37 34.64
C PRO A 323 41.76 -43.22 35.71
N ALA A 324 41.39 -42.68 36.86
CA ALA A 324 42.27 -42.60 38.01
C ALA A 324 42.64 -44.03 38.46
N VAL A 325 43.95 -44.30 38.54
CA VAL A 325 44.51 -45.50 39.18
C VAL A 325 44.90 -45.13 40.59
#